data_AF-A0A7M7QK57-F1
#
_entry.id   AF-A0A7M7QK57-F1
#
_cell.length_a   1.000
_cell.length_b   1.000
_cell.length_c   1.000
_cell.angle_alpha   90.00
_cell.angle_beta   90.00
_cell.angle_gamma   90.00
#
_symmetry.space_group_name_H-M   'P 1'
#
loop_
_entity.id
_entity.type
_entity.pdbx_description
1 polymer ?
#
loop_
_entity_poly.entity_id
_entity_poly.type
_entity_poly.pdbx_seq_one_letter_code
_entity_poly.pdbx_strand_id
1 'polypeptide(L)'
;MTLALENYIDKMLKRFGYSDMYPQRTPMVTKEIVGSLLYLANTVRPDIGYAVKVLSRHQINPTDEEWKMMKRVCRYLKLAKSLGLKFEGKLDDLQGFSDVSFADCKGSITTGGFVIKLYGVTVACKKNHKQSFVTLLTCQAEYVVMSKAYQEMVSLQNSLSFILSDSFSPMTIW
;
A
#
# COMPACT_ATOMS: atom_id res chain seq x y z
N MET A 1 16.59 5.70 8.20
CA MET A 1 15.65 4.55 8.23
C MET A 1 15.61 3.74 6.92
N THR A 2 16.45 4.01 5.92
CA THR A 2 16.47 3.29 4.62
C THR A 2 17.26 1.97 4.66
N LEU A 3 18.36 1.93 5.43
CA LEU A 3 19.25 0.76 5.55
C LEU A 3 18.55 -0.50 6.10
N ALA A 4 17.56 -0.35 6.98
CA ALA A 4 16.83 -1.49 7.56
C ALA A 4 15.93 -2.21 6.52
N LEU A 5 15.43 -1.47 5.53
CA LEU A 5 14.51 -1.97 4.51
C LEU A 5 15.23 -2.68 3.38
N GLU A 6 16.36 -2.14 2.92
CA GLU A 6 17.22 -2.81 1.95
C GLU A 6 17.67 -4.17 2.49
N ASN A 7 18.05 -4.20 3.77
CA ASN A 7 18.40 -5.44 4.47
C ASN A 7 17.21 -6.42 4.60
N TYR A 8 15.98 -5.93 4.80
CA TYR A 8 14.80 -6.78 4.83
C TYR A 8 14.46 -7.34 3.45
N ILE A 9 14.50 -6.52 2.40
CA ILE A 9 14.28 -6.94 1.01
C ILE A 9 15.32 -8.00 0.63
N ASP A 10 16.58 -7.81 1.01
CA ASP A 10 17.64 -8.77 0.72
C ASP A 10 17.50 -10.07 1.51
N LYS A 11 17.12 -10.01 2.79
CA LYS A 11 16.79 -11.21 3.57
C LYS A 11 15.61 -11.96 2.96
N MET A 12 14.57 -11.24 2.54
CA MET A 12 13.38 -11.79 1.90
C MET A 12 13.74 -12.46 0.56
N LEU A 13 14.49 -11.78 -0.30
CA LEU A 13 14.91 -12.31 -1.60
C LEU A 13 15.84 -13.52 -1.46
N LYS A 14 16.75 -13.53 -0.47
CA LYS A 14 17.61 -14.69 -0.15
C LYS A 14 16.79 -15.88 0.37
N ARG A 15 15.83 -15.63 1.26
CA ARG A 15 14.96 -16.67 1.85
C ARG A 15 14.14 -17.42 0.79
N PHE A 16 13.75 -16.74 -0.28
CA PHE A 16 12.95 -17.32 -1.36
C PHE A 16 13.77 -17.74 -2.60
N GLY A 17 15.11 -17.77 -2.51
CA GLY A 17 15.97 -18.29 -3.59
C GLY A 17 16.07 -17.40 -4.84
N TYR A 18 15.72 -16.10 -4.75
CA TYR A 18 15.82 -15.19 -5.91
C TYR A 18 17.24 -14.68 -6.21
N SER A 19 18.25 -15.22 -5.52
CA SER A 19 19.67 -15.07 -5.87
C SER A 19 20.10 -16.06 -6.94
N ASP A 20 19.70 -17.33 -6.84
CA ASP A 20 19.94 -18.39 -7.83
C ASP A 20 18.92 -19.54 -7.64
N MET A 21 18.36 -20.01 -8.76
CA MET A 21 17.46 -21.18 -8.94
C MET A 21 15.96 -21.09 -8.58
N TYR A 22 15.19 -21.74 -9.46
CA TYR A 22 13.73 -21.75 -9.62
C TYR A 22 13.00 -22.21 -8.35
N PRO A 23 12.12 -21.39 -7.73
CA PRO A 23 11.36 -21.87 -6.59
C PRO A 23 10.35 -22.93 -7.05
N GLN A 24 10.28 -24.05 -6.32
CA GLN A 24 9.34 -25.13 -6.61
C GLN A 24 7.89 -24.67 -6.37
N ARG A 25 6.99 -25.11 -7.26
CA ARG A 25 5.56 -24.78 -7.26
C ARG A 25 4.86 -25.48 -6.09
N THR A 26 4.98 -24.92 -4.89
CA THR A 26 4.24 -25.40 -3.71
C THR A 26 3.34 -24.30 -3.14
N PRO A 27 2.09 -24.61 -2.76
CA PRO A 27 1.12 -23.63 -2.26
C PRO A 27 1.50 -23.03 -0.89
N MET A 28 2.45 -23.62 -0.18
CA MET A 28 2.97 -23.09 1.09
C MET A 28 3.93 -21.90 0.85
N VAL A 29 4.81 -22.02 -0.13
CA VAL A 29 5.79 -20.98 -0.49
C VAL A 29 5.09 -19.73 -1.06
N THR A 30 4.00 -19.91 -1.81
CA THR A 30 3.24 -18.79 -2.41
C THR A 30 2.60 -17.90 -1.34
N LYS A 31 2.00 -18.50 -0.30
CA LYS A 31 1.40 -17.76 0.82
C LYS A 31 2.42 -16.96 1.62
N GLU A 32 3.59 -17.56 1.89
CA GLU A 32 4.67 -16.86 2.61
C GLU A 32 5.24 -15.67 1.83
N ILE A 33 5.43 -15.83 0.51
CA ILE A 33 5.89 -14.74 -0.35
C ILE A 33 4.86 -13.63 -0.41
N VAL A 34 3.59 -13.96 -0.64
CA VAL A 34 2.49 -12.98 -0.67
C VAL A 34 2.39 -12.23 0.65
N GLY A 35 2.50 -12.92 1.80
CA GLY A 35 2.49 -12.27 3.11
C GLY A 35 3.66 -11.30 3.30
N SER A 36 4.88 -11.70 2.89
CA SER A 36 6.07 -10.85 2.95
C SER A 36 5.94 -9.62 2.03
N LEU A 37 5.39 -9.80 0.83
CA LEU A 37 5.11 -8.73 -0.10
C LEU A 37 4.00 -7.79 0.41
N LEU A 38 2.99 -8.32 1.09
CA LEU A 38 1.90 -7.53 1.67
C LEU A 38 2.41 -6.65 2.81
N TYR A 39 3.33 -7.17 3.63
CA TYR A 39 4.02 -6.37 4.65
C TYR A 39 4.78 -5.20 4.03
N LEU A 40 5.60 -5.46 3.00
CA LEU A 40 6.31 -4.41 2.26
C LEU A 40 5.35 -3.39 1.65
N ALA A 41 4.26 -3.86 1.04
CA ALA A 41 3.26 -3.03 0.38
C ALA A 41 2.56 -2.06 1.34
N ASN A 42 2.29 -2.50 2.58
CA ASN A 42 1.60 -1.72 3.59
C ASN A 42 2.52 -0.76 4.34
N THR A 43 3.80 -1.11 4.50
CA THR A 43 4.73 -0.33 5.32
C THR A 43 5.44 0.76 4.52
N VAL A 44 6.17 0.40 3.46
CA VAL A 44 7.13 1.32 2.82
C VAL A 44 7.08 1.32 1.30
N ARG A 45 6.46 0.31 0.69
CA ARG A 45 6.41 0.15 -0.77
C ARG A 45 5.01 0.27 -1.34
N PRO A 46 4.47 1.51 -1.40
CA PRO A 46 3.13 1.73 -1.91
C PRO A 46 2.94 1.38 -3.39
N ASP A 47 4.00 1.48 -4.17
CA ASP A 47 4.14 1.13 -5.58
C ASP A 47 3.66 -0.30 -5.92
N ILE A 48 4.01 -1.30 -5.11
CA ILE A 48 3.65 -2.70 -5.37
C ILE A 48 2.25 -3.09 -4.89
N GLY A 49 1.54 -2.19 -4.20
CA GLY A 49 0.31 -2.54 -3.46
C GLY A 49 -0.82 -3.10 -4.33
N TYR A 50 -0.98 -2.61 -5.57
CA TYR A 50 -1.96 -3.16 -6.50
C TYR A 50 -1.62 -4.59 -6.91
N ALA A 51 -0.38 -4.82 -7.36
CA ALA A 51 0.07 -6.12 -7.83
C ALA A 51 -0.05 -7.20 -6.75
N VAL A 52 0.36 -6.87 -5.52
CA VAL A 52 0.27 -7.80 -4.38
C VAL A 52 -1.19 -8.12 -4.03
N LYS A 53 -2.09 -7.12 -4.09
CA LYS A 53 -3.53 -7.33 -3.84
C LYS A 53 -4.21 -8.22 -4.86
N VAL A 54 -3.73 -8.24 -6.10
CA VAL A 54 -4.22 -9.16 -7.14
C VAL A 54 -3.67 -10.56 -6.88
N LEU A 55 -2.38 -10.68 -6.57
CA LEU A 55 -1.73 -11.96 -6.25
C LEU A 55 -2.32 -12.62 -5.00
N SER A 56 -2.71 -11.84 -3.99
CA SER A 56 -3.29 -12.39 -2.75
C SER A 56 -4.63 -13.11 -2.95
N ARG A 57 -5.36 -12.80 -4.03
CA ARG A 57 -6.62 -13.49 -4.37
C ARG A 57 -6.38 -14.91 -4.87
N HIS A 58 -5.24 -15.16 -5.50
CA HIS A 58 -4.90 -16.44 -6.13
C HIS A 58 -3.89 -17.26 -5.30
N GLN A 59 -3.78 -16.99 -3.99
CA GLN A 59 -2.78 -17.64 -3.12
C GLN A 59 -3.04 -19.14 -2.86
N ILE A 60 -4.29 -19.60 -3.05
CA ILE A 60 -4.69 -20.99 -2.78
C ILE A 60 -4.23 -21.91 -3.91
N ASN A 61 -4.43 -21.49 -5.17
CA ASN A 61 -3.99 -22.21 -6.38
C ASN A 61 -3.51 -21.20 -7.43
N PRO A 62 -2.22 -20.83 -7.43
CA PRO A 62 -1.67 -19.94 -8.44
C PRO A 62 -1.44 -20.68 -9.78
N THR A 63 -1.88 -20.07 -10.86
CA THR A 63 -1.56 -20.48 -12.23
C THR A 63 -0.12 -20.05 -12.57
N ASP A 64 0.42 -20.55 -13.68
CA ASP A 64 1.77 -20.21 -14.12
C ASP A 64 1.93 -18.72 -14.46
N GLU A 65 0.83 -18.06 -14.82
CA GLU A 65 0.77 -16.62 -15.05
C GLU A 65 0.96 -15.82 -13.76
N GLU A 66 0.23 -16.14 -12.67
CA GLU A 66 0.40 -15.43 -11.39
C GLU A 66 1.80 -15.67 -10.82
N TRP A 67 2.38 -16.86 -11.04
CA TRP A 67 3.76 -17.14 -10.67
C TRP A 67 4.76 -16.23 -11.40
N LYS A 68 4.56 -16.01 -12.70
CA LYS A 68 5.36 -15.08 -13.51
C LYS A 68 5.21 -13.63 -13.02
N MET A 69 3.99 -13.23 -12.64
CA MET A 69 3.72 -11.90 -12.09
C MET A 69 4.40 -11.72 -10.73
N MET A 70 4.35 -12.71 -9.85
CA MET A 70 5.02 -12.66 -8.56
C MET A 70 6.55 -12.53 -8.73
N LYS A 71 7.15 -13.31 -9.65
CA LYS A 71 8.56 -13.17 -10.05
C LYS A 71 8.91 -11.77 -10.55
N ARG A 72 7.98 -11.12 -11.26
CA ARG A 72 8.16 -9.75 -11.76
C ARG A 72 8.20 -8.74 -10.62
N VAL A 73 7.31 -8.87 -9.62
CA VAL A 73 7.31 -8.03 -8.42
C VAL A 73 8.62 -8.20 -7.63
N CYS A 74 9.08 -9.43 -7.41
CA CYS A 74 10.35 -9.68 -6.72
C CYS A 74 11.56 -9.09 -7.47
N ARG A 75 11.60 -9.23 -8.81
CA ARG A 75 12.66 -8.61 -9.63
C ARG A 75 12.61 -7.08 -9.59
N TYR A 76 11.43 -6.49 -9.61
CA TYR A 76 11.25 -5.05 -9.47
C TYR A 76 11.82 -4.55 -8.13
N LEU A 77 11.49 -5.23 -7.03
CA LEU A 77 12.05 -4.89 -5.70
C LEU A 77 13.58 -5.04 -5.65
N LYS A 78 14.15 -6.03 -6.33
CA LYS A 78 15.61 -6.22 -6.42
C LYS A 78 16.31 -5.09 -7.18
N LEU A 79 15.67 -4.56 -8.23
CA LEU A 79 16.23 -3.45 -9.02
C LEU A 79 16.06 -2.10 -8.32
N ALA A 80 14.93 -1.93 -7.65
CA ALA A 80 14.54 -0.63 -7.14
C ALA A 80 14.91 -0.40 -5.66
N LYS A 81 15.78 -1.20 -5.04
CA LYS A 81 16.01 -1.25 -3.57
C LYS A 81 16.18 0.12 -2.89
N SER A 82 16.85 1.05 -3.55
CA SER A 82 17.14 2.39 -3.05
C SER A 82 15.92 3.32 -2.90
N LEU A 83 14.78 2.96 -3.51
CA LEU A 83 13.54 3.70 -3.36
C LEU A 83 12.86 3.37 -2.02
N GLY A 84 12.40 4.39 -1.31
CA GLY A 84 11.70 4.21 -0.03
C GLY A 84 11.18 5.54 0.48
N LEU A 85 10.28 5.48 1.47
CA LEU A 85 9.78 6.67 2.14
C LEU A 85 10.91 7.29 2.96
N LYS A 86 11.21 8.56 2.69
CA LYS A 86 12.14 9.37 3.47
C LYS A 86 11.36 10.18 4.49
N PHE A 87 11.78 10.07 5.74
CA PHE A 87 11.25 10.83 6.85
C PHE A 87 12.08 12.09 6.98
N GLU A 88 11.57 13.22 6.49
CA GLU A 88 12.31 14.50 6.55
C GLU A 88 11.83 15.43 7.67
N GLY A 89 10.63 15.25 8.22
CA GLY A 89 10.17 15.94 9.44
C GLY A 89 10.22 17.47 9.37
N LYS A 90 10.06 18.05 8.17
CA LYS A 90 10.32 19.48 7.90
C LYS A 90 9.09 20.39 8.04
N LEU A 91 7.89 19.83 8.04
CA LEU A 91 6.62 20.56 8.05
C LEU A 91 5.84 20.12 9.26
N ASP A 92 4.98 20.96 9.85
CA ASP A 92 4.11 20.59 10.99
C ASP A 92 2.64 20.39 10.57
N ASP A 93 2.44 19.86 9.35
CA ASP A 93 1.11 19.76 8.73
C ASP A 93 0.59 18.32 8.69
N LEU A 94 -0.73 18.20 8.87
CA LEU A 94 -1.50 16.98 8.59
C LEU A 94 -2.27 17.15 7.26
N GLN A 95 -1.77 16.49 6.22
CA GLN A 95 -2.31 16.59 4.85
C GLN A 95 -2.86 15.23 4.39
N GLY A 96 -4.08 15.20 3.88
CA GLY A 96 -4.68 14.05 3.20
C GLY A 96 -4.73 14.26 1.70
N PHE A 97 -4.49 13.21 0.94
CA PHE A 97 -4.73 13.14 -0.50
C PHE A 97 -5.68 11.98 -0.76
N SER A 98 -6.76 12.22 -1.48
CA SER A 98 -7.74 11.20 -1.85
C SER A 98 -7.82 11.08 -3.37
N ASP A 99 -7.96 9.85 -3.86
CA ASP A 99 -8.11 9.59 -5.29
C ASP A 99 -9.04 8.39 -5.52
N VAL A 100 -9.79 8.46 -6.61
CA VAL A 100 -10.83 7.50 -6.98
C VAL A 100 -10.80 7.21 -8.46
N SER A 101 -10.89 5.92 -8.77
CA SER A 101 -11.04 5.43 -10.13
C SER A 101 -12.40 4.73 -10.24
N PHE A 102 -13.30 5.36 -11.01
CA PHE A 102 -14.68 4.92 -11.18
C PHE A 102 -14.79 3.92 -12.34
N ALA A 103 -15.05 2.64 -11.99
CA ALA A 103 -15.38 1.58 -12.93
C ALA A 103 -14.45 1.44 -14.15
N ASP A 104 -13.13 1.48 -13.93
CA ASP A 104 -12.08 1.48 -14.97
C ASP A 104 -12.22 0.40 -16.06
N CYS A 105 -12.79 -0.76 -15.72
CA CYS A 105 -13.04 -1.87 -16.65
C CYS A 105 -14.49 -2.39 -16.55
N LYS A 106 -14.99 -3.02 -17.63
CA LYS A 106 -16.29 -3.72 -17.62
C LYS A 106 -16.32 -4.78 -16.50
N GLY A 107 -17.23 -4.63 -15.55
CA GLY A 107 -17.35 -5.52 -14.38
C GLY A 107 -16.41 -5.18 -13.20
N SER A 108 -15.67 -4.08 -13.28
CA SER A 108 -14.86 -3.59 -12.17
C SER A 108 -15.69 -2.82 -11.15
N ILE A 109 -15.29 -2.91 -9.88
CA ILE A 109 -15.90 -2.17 -8.77
C ILE A 109 -15.09 -0.90 -8.57
N THR A 110 -15.77 0.22 -8.32
CA THR A 110 -15.15 1.50 -7.96
C THR A 110 -14.10 1.30 -6.89
N THR A 111 -12.89 1.75 -7.21
CA THR A 111 -11.72 1.55 -6.37
C THR A 111 -11.14 2.91 -6.03
N GLY A 112 -10.84 3.14 -4.77
CA GLY A 112 -10.19 4.38 -4.37
C GLY A 112 -9.16 4.18 -3.28
N GLY A 113 -8.44 5.24 -3.00
CA GLY A 113 -7.38 5.24 -2.02
C GLY A 113 -7.16 6.62 -1.45
N PHE A 114 -6.44 6.66 -0.34
CA PHE A 114 -5.99 7.92 0.22
C PHE A 114 -4.61 7.76 0.85
N VAL A 115 -3.90 8.87 0.94
CA VAL A 115 -2.57 8.99 1.54
C VAL A 115 -2.61 10.13 2.54
N ILE A 116 -2.30 9.84 3.79
CA ILE A 116 -2.21 10.83 4.87
C ILE A 116 -0.73 11.03 5.17
N LYS A 117 -0.31 12.30 5.09
CA LYS A 117 1.02 12.76 5.45
C LYS A 117 0.96 13.53 6.76
N LEU A 118 1.81 13.16 7.71
CA LEU A 118 2.08 13.88 8.94
C LEU A 118 3.54 14.31 8.93
N TYR A 119 3.80 15.56 9.26
CA TYR A 119 5.13 16.15 9.23
C TYR A 119 5.89 16.05 7.89
N GLY A 120 5.14 16.11 6.77
CA GLY A 120 5.66 15.88 5.42
C GLY A 120 5.97 14.41 5.10
N VAL A 121 5.65 13.49 6.00
CA VAL A 121 5.90 12.05 5.88
C VAL A 121 4.59 11.29 5.70
N THR A 122 4.54 10.33 4.78
CA THR A 122 3.38 9.42 4.69
C THR A 122 3.29 8.50 5.91
N VAL A 123 2.24 8.67 6.71
CA VAL A 123 1.98 7.86 7.92
C VAL A 123 0.92 6.80 7.69
N ALA A 124 -0.14 7.13 6.95
CA ALA A 124 -1.18 6.19 6.60
C ALA A 124 -1.44 6.21 5.10
N CYS A 125 -1.57 5.03 4.50
CA CYS A 125 -1.97 4.92 3.11
C CYS A 125 -2.94 3.75 2.95
N LYS A 126 -4.11 4.03 2.36
CA LYS A 126 -5.10 3.01 2.03
C LYS A 126 -5.16 2.88 0.53
N LYS A 127 -4.87 1.67 0.04
CA LYS A 127 -4.68 1.42 -1.40
C LYS A 127 -5.77 0.53 -1.95
N ASN A 128 -6.24 0.91 -3.13
CA ASN A 128 -7.11 0.08 -3.95
C ASN A 128 -8.32 -0.46 -3.19
N HIS A 129 -8.87 0.33 -2.26
CA HIS A 129 -10.00 -0.07 -1.45
C HIS A 129 -11.23 -0.14 -2.37
N LYS A 130 -11.75 -1.36 -2.53
CA LYS A 130 -13.02 -1.57 -3.23
C LYS A 130 -14.10 -0.92 -2.39
N GLN A 131 -14.85 -0.02 -2.99
CA GLN A 131 -16.00 0.57 -2.31
C GLN A 131 -17.07 -0.51 -2.10
N SER A 132 -17.64 -0.52 -0.89
CA SER A 132 -18.73 -1.42 -0.52
C SER A 132 -20.07 -0.98 -1.11
N PHE A 133 -20.19 0.29 -1.47
CA PHE A 133 -21.41 0.89 -1.99
C PHE A 133 -21.31 1.06 -3.51
N VAL A 134 -22.42 0.85 -4.21
CA VAL A 134 -22.52 1.13 -5.64
C VAL A 134 -22.69 2.63 -5.79
N THR A 135 -21.64 3.29 -6.29
CA THR A 135 -21.67 4.70 -6.65
C THR A 135 -22.28 4.85 -8.04
N LEU A 136 -23.16 5.82 -8.22
CA LEU A 136 -23.82 6.07 -9.50
C LEU A 136 -23.03 7.08 -10.36
N LEU A 137 -22.21 7.93 -9.72
CA LEU A 137 -21.44 8.99 -10.35
C LEU A 137 -20.00 9.02 -9.82
N THR A 138 -19.08 9.57 -10.63
CA THR A 138 -17.68 9.81 -10.25
C THR A 138 -17.56 10.70 -9.02
N CYS A 139 -18.30 11.82 -8.99
CA CYS A 139 -18.33 12.75 -7.86
C CYS A 139 -18.78 12.08 -6.55
N GLN A 140 -19.78 11.19 -6.62
CA GLN A 140 -20.23 10.43 -5.45
C GLN A 140 -19.12 9.50 -4.93
N ALA A 141 -18.39 8.87 -5.85
CA ALA A 141 -17.27 8.01 -5.48
C ALA A 141 -16.11 8.78 -4.83
N GLU A 142 -15.74 9.93 -5.39
CA GLU A 142 -14.73 10.83 -4.83
C GLU A 142 -15.13 11.26 -3.41
N TYR A 143 -16.37 11.71 -3.23
CA TYR A 143 -16.87 12.13 -1.92
C TYR A 143 -16.81 11.01 -0.86
N VAL A 144 -17.14 9.77 -1.24
CA VAL A 144 -17.06 8.61 -0.33
C VAL A 144 -15.63 8.32 0.12
N VAL A 145 -14.64 8.44 -0.77
CA VAL A 145 -13.23 8.21 -0.39
C VAL A 145 -12.66 9.36 0.39
N MET A 146 -13.00 10.59 0.02
CA MET A 146 -12.65 11.79 0.78
C MET A 146 -13.20 11.71 2.21
N SER A 147 -14.46 11.31 2.39
CA SER A 147 -15.07 11.11 3.70
C SER A 147 -14.34 10.05 4.54
N LYS A 148 -13.96 8.92 3.92
CA LYS A 148 -13.17 7.87 4.60
C LYS A 148 -11.77 8.36 4.99
N ALA A 149 -11.12 9.12 4.12
CA ALA A 149 -9.82 9.71 4.40
C ALA A 149 -9.91 10.69 5.58
N TYR A 150 -10.93 11.54 5.59
CA TYR A 150 -11.17 12.49 6.68
C TYR A 150 -11.42 11.79 8.03
N GLN A 151 -12.22 10.72 8.06
CA GLN A 151 -12.42 9.93 9.29
C GLN A 151 -11.11 9.40 9.88
N GLU A 152 -10.22 8.91 9.01
CA GLU A 152 -8.92 8.36 9.43
C GLU A 152 -7.97 9.48 9.88
N MET A 153 -8.01 10.65 9.22
CA MET A 153 -7.26 11.82 9.67
C MET A 153 -7.73 12.32 11.05
N VAL A 154 -9.04 12.36 11.30
CA VAL A 154 -9.60 12.72 12.63
C VAL A 154 -9.19 11.70 13.69
N SER A 155 -9.23 10.41 13.36
CA SER A 155 -8.76 9.35 14.27
C SER A 155 -7.28 9.52 14.64
N LEU A 156 -6.44 9.84 13.66
CA LEU A 156 -5.02 10.15 13.88
C LEU A 156 -4.85 11.40 14.75
N GLN A 157 -5.58 12.48 14.46
CA GLN A 157 -5.52 13.72 15.24
C GLN A 157 -5.91 13.48 16.71
N ASN A 158 -6.98 12.73 16.97
CA ASN A 158 -7.41 12.39 18.32
C ASN A 158 -6.38 11.52 19.05
N SER A 159 -5.72 10.61 18.34
CA SER A 159 -4.67 9.78 18.92
C SER A 159 -3.42 10.60 19.23
N LEU A 160 -3.06 11.53 18.34
CA LEU A 160 -1.91 12.42 18.52
C LEU A 160 -2.15 13.44 19.62
N SER A 161 -3.34 14.02 19.72
CA SER A 161 -3.67 14.96 20.80
C SER A 161 -3.64 14.27 22.17
N PHE A 162 -4.04 13.00 22.25
CA PHE A 162 -3.91 12.22 23.48
C PHE A 162 -2.43 11.98 23.87
N ILE A 163 -1.55 11.72 22.90
CA ILE A 163 -0.15 11.36 23.17
C ILE A 163 0.73 12.60 23.36
N LEU A 164 0.58 13.60 22.50
CA LEU A 164 1.48 14.74 22.37
C LEU A 164 0.90 16.03 22.97
N SER A 165 -0.38 16.05 23.36
CA SER A 165 -1.12 17.26 23.76
C SER A 165 -1.17 18.37 22.69
N ASP A 166 -0.65 18.10 21.50
CA ASP A 166 -0.66 19.01 20.36
C ASP A 166 -1.89 18.77 19.48
N SER A 167 -2.48 19.88 19.02
CA SER A 167 -3.58 19.88 18.05
C SER A 167 -3.08 20.37 16.69
N PHE A 168 -3.04 19.49 15.70
CA PHE A 168 -2.75 19.87 14.32
C PHE A 168 -3.97 20.57 13.72
N SER A 169 -3.86 21.87 13.45
CA SER A 169 -4.87 22.66 12.76
C SER A 169 -4.15 23.71 11.89
N PRO A 170 -4.50 23.86 10.59
CA PRO A 170 -5.62 23.23 9.88
C PRO A 170 -5.28 21.85 9.27
N MET A 171 -6.27 20.95 9.24
CA MET A 171 -6.22 19.71 8.46
C MET A 171 -6.63 20.01 7.02
N THR A 172 -5.79 19.66 6.05
CA THR A 172 -6.10 19.86 4.63
C THR A 172 -6.30 18.51 3.95
N ILE A 173 -7.37 18.40 3.16
CA ILE A 173 -7.63 17.23 2.31
C ILE A 173 -7.69 17.70 0.85
N TRP A 174 -6.94 17.02 0.00
CA TRP A 174 -6.85 17.23 -1.44
C TRP A 174 -7.47 16.05 -2.18
#